data_AF-A5PEV6-F1
#
_entry.id   AF-A5PEV6-F1
#
_cell.length_a   1.000
_cell.length_b   1.000
_cell.length_c   1.000
_cell.angle_alpha   90.00
_cell.angle_beta   90.00
_cell.angle_gamma   90.00
#
_symmetry.space_group_name_H-M   'P 1'
#
loop_
_entity.id
_entity.type
_entity.pdbx_description
1 polymer ?
#
loop_
_entity_poly.entity_id
_entity_poly.type
_entity_poly.pdbx_seq_one_letter_code
_entity_poly.pdbx_strand_id
1 'polypeptide(L)'
;MPLTDTRLRALKPKDKPYKVTDERGLYVEVTPTGSKLWRFRYRIGGAQKKLCIGSYPDISLKQARDAAYEARRAVASGGDPAFEKRKRKIRAEFLSAQTFEAVAREYIEQMMVQNGRADGTIVKANY
;
A
#
# COMPACT_ATOMS: atom_id res chain seq x y z
N MET A 1 22.94 -9.66 12.69
CA MET A 1 23.93 -8.92 11.86
C MET A 1 23.16 -8.06 10.89
N PRO A 2 23.35 -6.72 10.92
CA PRO A 2 22.73 -5.81 9.97
C PRO A 2 23.01 -6.21 8.52
N LEU A 3 22.05 -5.93 7.64
CA LEU A 3 22.20 -6.07 6.21
C LEU A 3 23.16 -5.01 5.66
N THR A 4 23.87 -5.40 4.61
CA THR A 4 24.66 -4.52 3.76
C THR A 4 24.14 -4.63 2.33
N ASP A 5 24.38 -3.62 1.51
CA ASP A 5 23.94 -3.65 0.11
C ASP A 5 24.58 -4.81 -0.66
N THR A 6 25.86 -5.10 -0.41
CA THR A 6 26.55 -6.27 -0.96
C THR A 6 25.85 -7.57 -0.61
N ARG A 7 25.43 -7.74 0.65
CA ARG A 7 24.71 -8.93 1.10
C ARG A 7 23.34 -9.04 0.44
N LEU A 8 22.63 -7.92 0.26
CA LEU A 8 21.32 -7.88 -0.41
C LEU A 8 21.40 -8.31 -1.88
N ARG A 9 22.41 -7.82 -2.61
CA ARG A 9 22.66 -8.22 -4.00
C ARG A 9 22.99 -9.71 -4.11
N ALA A 10 23.72 -10.26 -3.13
CA ALA A 10 24.09 -11.66 -3.08
C ALA A 10 22.94 -12.63 -2.72
N LEU A 11 21.78 -12.14 -2.26
CA LEU A 11 20.66 -13.00 -1.90
C LEU A 11 20.05 -13.66 -3.13
N LYS A 12 20.12 -14.99 -3.18
CA LYS A 12 19.52 -15.82 -4.24
C LYS A 12 18.11 -16.31 -3.85
N PRO A 13 17.18 -16.43 -4.81
CA PRO A 13 15.91 -17.11 -4.56
C PRO A 13 16.14 -18.57 -4.12
N LYS A 14 15.16 -19.11 -3.40
CA LYS A 14 15.07 -20.50 -2.96
C LYS A 14 13.66 -21.02 -3.23
N ASP A 15 13.45 -22.33 -3.12
CA ASP A 15 12.14 -22.96 -3.37
C ASP A 15 11.02 -22.42 -2.47
N LYS A 16 11.36 -21.93 -1.28
CA LYS A 16 10.42 -21.33 -0.33
C LYS A 16 10.85 -19.91 0.04
N PRO A 17 9.88 -18.99 0.24
CA PRO A 17 10.18 -17.65 0.74
C PRO A 17 10.96 -17.72 2.05
N TYR A 18 12.01 -16.91 2.16
CA TYR A 18 12.81 -16.84 3.37
C TYR A 18 13.08 -15.39 3.78
N LYS A 19 13.37 -15.20 5.07
CA LYS A 19 13.57 -13.89 5.67
C LYS A 19 15.03 -13.69 6.00
N VAL A 20 15.57 -12.53 5.68
CA VAL A 20 16.89 -12.10 6.13
C VAL A 20 16.70 -10.84 6.98
N THR A 21 16.92 -10.99 8.27
CA THR A 21 16.72 -9.93 9.26
C THR A 21 17.82 -8.88 9.13
N ASP A 22 17.41 -7.61 9.15
CA ASP A 22 18.29 -6.48 9.39
C ASP A 22 18.30 -6.20 10.90
N GLU A 23 17.84 -5.03 11.32
CA GLU A 23 17.80 -4.63 12.71
C GLU A 23 16.41 -4.20 13.14
N ARG A 24 16.17 -4.32 14.45
CA ARG A 24 15.05 -3.70 15.13
C ARG A 24 13.67 -4.03 14.52
N GLY A 25 13.51 -5.20 13.90
CA GLY A 25 12.26 -5.65 13.28
C GLY A 25 12.16 -5.45 11.76
N LEU A 26 13.11 -4.75 11.14
CA LEU A 26 13.24 -4.69 9.68
C LEU A 26 13.85 -5.99 9.15
N TYR A 27 13.34 -6.48 8.04
CA TYR A 27 13.88 -7.62 7.32
C TYR A 27 13.53 -7.54 5.84
N VAL A 28 14.29 -8.25 5.02
CA VAL A 28 13.94 -8.50 3.62
C VAL A 28 13.38 -9.92 3.49
N GLU A 29 12.26 -10.06 2.80
CA GLU A 29 11.69 -11.34 2.40
C GLU A 29 12.05 -11.61 0.96
N VAL A 30 12.79 -12.70 0.72
CA VAL A 30 13.17 -13.13 -0.64
C VAL A 30 12.17 -14.17 -1.10
N THR A 31 11.49 -13.90 -2.20
CA THR A 31 10.52 -14.82 -2.79
C THR A 31 11.22 -15.82 -3.72
N PRO A 32 10.58 -16.98 -4.04
CA PRO A 32 11.09 -17.90 -5.06
C PRO A 32 11.25 -17.26 -6.44
N THR A 33 10.44 -16.24 -6.76
CA THR A 33 10.55 -15.45 -7.99
C THR A 33 11.76 -14.51 -8.03
N GLY A 34 12.54 -14.43 -6.94
CA GLY A 34 13.71 -13.55 -6.83
C GLY A 34 13.42 -12.14 -6.34
N SER A 35 12.15 -11.78 -6.16
CA SER A 35 11.75 -10.48 -5.59
C SER A 35 12.23 -10.36 -4.14
N LYS A 36 12.74 -9.18 -3.79
CA LYS A 36 13.23 -8.86 -2.45
C LYS A 36 12.32 -7.80 -1.84
N LEU A 37 11.55 -8.16 -0.83
CA LEU A 37 10.50 -7.32 -0.27
C LEU A 37 10.87 -6.85 1.14
N TRP A 38 10.97 -5.52 1.32
CA TRP A 38 11.15 -4.90 2.62
C TRP A 38 9.89 -5.01 3.47
N ARG A 39 10.07 -5.60 4.66
CA ARG A 39 9.01 -5.76 5.64
C ARG A 39 9.48 -5.36 7.03
N PHE A 40 8.58 -4.77 7.79
CA PHE A 40 8.83 -4.39 9.17
C PHE A 40 7.85 -5.11 10.11
N ARG A 41 8.38 -5.89 11.05
CA ARG A 41 7.60 -6.62 12.06
C ARG A 41 7.49 -5.77 13.33
N TYR A 42 6.28 -5.64 13.86
CA TYR A 42 5.99 -4.92 15.10
C TYR A 42 4.86 -5.60 15.89
N ARG A 43 4.54 -5.07 17.07
CA ARG A 43 3.43 -5.55 17.92
C ARG A 43 2.56 -4.39 18.38
N ILE A 44 1.26 -4.61 18.43
CA ILE A 44 0.25 -3.71 19.04
C ILE A 44 -0.73 -4.60 19.80
N GLY A 45 -1.01 -4.29 21.07
CA GLY A 45 -1.96 -5.05 21.88
C GLY A 45 -1.64 -6.55 21.98
N GLY A 46 -0.35 -6.92 22.09
CA GLY A 46 0.11 -8.31 22.13
C GLY A 46 0.13 -9.03 20.77
N ALA A 47 -0.60 -8.54 19.76
CA ALA A 47 -0.66 -9.13 18.43
C ALA A 47 0.55 -8.73 17.58
N GLN A 48 1.17 -9.71 16.90
CA GLN A 48 2.24 -9.45 15.95
C GLN A 48 1.68 -9.02 14.60
N LYS A 49 2.14 -7.87 14.11
CA LYS A 49 1.77 -7.31 12.81
C LYS A 49 3.00 -7.10 11.94
N LYS A 50 2.77 -6.90 10.64
CA LYS A 50 3.80 -6.59 9.65
C LYS A 50 3.38 -5.43 8.76
N LEU A 51 4.32 -4.54 8.45
CA LEU A 51 4.19 -3.47 7.48
C LEU A 51 4.97 -3.86 6.22
N CYS A 52 4.33 -3.73 5.05
CA CYS A 52 5.01 -3.82 3.76
C CYS A 52 5.56 -2.44 3.41
N ILE A 53 6.88 -2.32 3.25
CA ILE A 53 7.54 -1.06 2.91
C ILE A 53 7.61 -0.93 1.39
N GLY A 54 8.17 -1.92 0.70
CA GLY A 54 8.24 -2.02 -0.77
C GLY A 54 9.27 -3.04 -1.23
N SER A 55 9.74 -2.94 -2.47
CA SER A 55 10.74 -3.83 -3.09
C SER A 55 12.14 -3.23 -3.07
N TYR A 56 13.17 -4.08 -3.01
CA TYR A 56 14.54 -3.74 -3.41
C TYR A 56 14.72 -4.08 -4.89
N PRO A 57 15.39 -3.25 -5.71
CA PRO A 57 16.15 -2.05 -5.34
C PRO A 57 15.37 -0.72 -5.30
N ASP A 58 14.08 -0.70 -5.68
CA ASP A 58 13.25 0.52 -5.74
C ASP A 58 13.28 1.32 -4.43
N ILE A 59 13.32 0.60 -3.31
CA ILE A 59 13.61 1.13 -1.98
C ILE A 59 14.99 0.62 -1.56
N SER A 60 15.91 1.56 -1.41
CA SER A 60 17.26 1.28 -0.89
C SER A 60 17.23 0.83 0.57
N LEU A 61 18.30 0.18 1.02
CA LEU A 61 18.45 -0.21 2.43
C LEU A 61 18.30 0.98 3.39
N LYS A 62 18.83 2.15 3.02
CA LYS A 62 18.71 3.37 3.82
C LYS A 62 17.25 3.81 3.94
N GLN A 63 16.54 3.93 2.82
CA GLN A 63 15.12 4.28 2.82
C GLN A 63 14.27 3.26 3.59
N ALA A 64 14.59 1.97 3.51
CA ALA A 64 13.90 0.93 4.27
C ALA A 64 14.11 1.09 5.78
N ARG A 65 15.32 1.46 6.22
CA ARG A 65 15.63 1.77 7.63
C ARG A 65 14.91 3.02 8.12
N ASP A 66 14.89 4.07 7.32
CA ASP A 66 14.17 5.32 7.63
C ASP A 66 12.66 5.04 7.76
N ALA A 67 12.07 4.30 6.82
CA ALA A 67 10.66 3.90 6.88
C ALA A 67 10.34 3.02 8.10
N ALA A 68 11.24 2.11 8.47
CA ALA A 68 11.09 1.28 9.68
C ALA A 68 11.22 2.10 10.98
N TYR A 69 12.05 3.14 10.99
CA TYR A 69 12.17 4.08 12.10
C TYR A 69 10.87 4.87 12.27
N GLU A 70 10.35 5.45 11.19
CA GLU A 70 9.07 6.17 11.19
C GLU A 70 7.91 5.29 11.63
N ALA A 71 7.81 4.08 11.08
CA ALA A 71 6.79 3.11 11.48
C ALA A 71 6.87 2.76 12.96
N ARG A 72 8.07 2.63 13.52
CA ARG A 72 8.27 2.37 14.95
C ARG A 72 7.82 3.55 15.81
N ARG A 73 8.12 4.79 15.41
CA ARG A 73 7.65 5.98 16.13
C ARG A 73 6.12 6.03 16.15
N ALA A 74 5.48 5.77 15.01
CA ALA A 74 4.03 5.69 14.92
C ALA A 74 3.44 4.60 15.82
N VAL A 75 4.07 3.43 15.91
CA VAL A 75 3.64 2.38 16.85
C VAL A 75 3.81 2.82 18.31
N ALA A 76 4.92 3.49 18.64
CA ALA A 76 5.17 4.00 19.99
C ALA A 76 4.17 5.09 20.41
N SER A 77 3.64 5.87 19.47
CA SER A 77 2.56 6.84 19.70
C SER A 77 1.16 6.20 19.66
N GLY A 78 1.05 4.87 19.64
CA GLY A 78 -0.23 4.15 19.64
C GLY A 78 -0.90 3.97 18.27
N GLY A 79 -0.25 4.38 17.17
CA GLY A 79 -0.77 4.22 15.81
C GLY A 79 -0.47 2.84 15.20
N ASP A 80 -1.24 2.46 14.19
CA ASP A 80 -0.99 1.26 13.37
C ASP A 80 -0.53 1.68 11.94
N PRO A 81 0.77 1.56 11.63
CA PRO A 81 1.30 1.98 10.33
C PRO A 81 0.71 1.22 9.14
N ALA A 82 0.33 -0.05 9.32
CA ALA A 82 -0.24 -0.85 8.24
C ALA A 82 -1.69 -0.43 7.96
N PHE A 83 -2.45 -0.12 9.02
CA PHE A 83 -3.79 0.44 8.91
C PHE A 83 -3.77 1.80 8.21
N GLU A 84 -2.89 2.71 8.63
CA GLU A 84 -2.77 4.04 8.00
C GLU A 84 -2.38 3.95 6.52
N LYS A 85 -1.46 3.05 6.16
CA LYS A 85 -1.12 2.80 4.75
C LYS A 85 -2.32 2.29 3.95
N ARG A 86 -3.10 1.37 4.50
CA ARG A 86 -4.33 0.85 3.86
C ARG A 86 -5.39 1.94 3.70
N LYS A 87 -5.62 2.73 4.75
CA LYS A 87 -6.57 3.85 4.75
C LYS A 87 -6.24 4.88 3.68
N ARG A 88 -4.95 5.25 3.54
CA ARG A 88 -4.49 6.16 2.47
C ARG A 88 -4.73 5.58 1.09
N LYS A 89 -4.46 4.30 0.87
CA LYS A 89 -4.70 3.63 -0.42
C LYS A 89 -6.19 3.65 -0.79
N ILE A 90 -7.06 3.22 0.13
CA ILE A 90 -8.52 3.22 -0.09
C ILE A 90 -9.02 4.64 -0.36
N ARG A 91 -8.54 5.64 0.39
CA ARG A 91 -8.92 7.03 0.17
C ARG A 91 -8.48 7.53 -1.21
N ALA A 92 -7.28 7.19 -1.66
CA ALA A 92 -6.80 7.56 -2.98
C ALA A 92 -7.62 6.89 -4.10
N GLU A 93 -7.93 5.60 -3.95
CA GLU A 93 -8.81 4.86 -4.87
C GLU A 93 -10.21 5.48 -4.91
N PHE A 94 -10.81 5.79 -3.77
CA PHE A 94 -12.10 6.46 -3.69
C PHE A 94 -12.11 7.82 -4.37
N LEU A 95 -11.11 8.67 -4.09
CA LEU A 95 -10.97 9.98 -4.74
C LEU A 95 -10.76 9.85 -6.25
N SER A 96 -10.05 8.83 -6.72
CA SER A 96 -9.90 8.57 -8.16
C SER A 96 -11.18 8.05 -8.82
N ALA A 97 -12.05 7.37 -8.07
CA ALA A 97 -13.33 6.87 -8.56
C ALA A 97 -14.42 7.96 -8.59
N GLN A 98 -14.35 8.96 -7.71
CA GLN A 98 -15.23 10.12 -7.70
C GLN A 98 -14.74 11.22 -8.64
N THR A 99 -14.58 10.91 -9.93
CA THR A 99 -14.43 11.96 -10.94
C THR A 99 -15.75 12.72 -11.11
N PHE A 100 -15.69 14.01 -11.46
CA PHE A 100 -16.90 14.79 -11.77
C PHE A 100 -17.76 14.10 -12.82
N GLU A 101 -17.13 13.47 -13.81
CA GLU A 101 -17.82 12.69 -14.84
C GLU A 101 -18.58 11.49 -14.26
N ALA A 102 -17.99 10.71 -13.34
CA ALA A 102 -18.66 9.58 -12.71
C ALA A 102 -19.88 10.04 -11.89
N VAL A 103 -19.72 11.11 -11.11
CA VAL A 103 -20.82 11.70 -10.32
C VAL A 103 -21.89 12.32 -11.22
N ALA A 104 -21.50 12.99 -12.31
CA ALA A 104 -22.43 13.58 -13.26
C ALA A 104 -23.24 12.52 -14.01
N ARG A 105 -22.60 11.41 -14.43
CA ARG A 105 -23.31 10.28 -15.06
C ARG A 105 -24.29 9.62 -14.12
N GLU A 106 -23.89 9.34 -12.87
CA GLU A 106 -24.79 8.77 -11.85
C GLU A 106 -25.97 9.71 -11.55
N TYR A 107 -25.70 11.02 -11.46
CA TYR A 107 -26.74 12.03 -11.28
C TYR A 107 -27.70 12.11 -12.48
N ILE A 108 -27.20 12.08 -13.72
CA ILE A 108 -28.02 12.08 -14.94
C ILE A 108 -28.89 10.81 -14.98
N GLU A 109 -28.34 9.65 -14.63
CA GLU A 109 -29.07 8.38 -14.59
C GLU A 109 -30.22 8.42 -13.57
N GLN A 110 -29.95 8.87 -12.34
CA GLN A 110 -31.00 9.00 -11.32
C GLN A 110 -32.03 10.09 -11.65
N MET A 111 -31.58 11.28 -12.06
CA MET A 111 -32.49 12.43 -12.20
C MET A 111 -33.19 12.52 -13.55
N MET A 112 -32.60 11.95 -14.61
CA MET A 112 -33.13 12.06 -15.97
C MET A 112 -33.74 10.75 -16.45
N VAL A 113 -33.13 9.59 -16.14
CA VAL A 113 -33.63 8.28 -16.59
C VAL A 113 -34.65 7.71 -15.62
N GLN A 114 -34.34 7.61 -14.32
CA GLN A 114 -35.26 7.01 -13.34
C GLN A 114 -36.50 7.86 -13.05
N ASN A 115 -36.41 9.19 -13.18
CA ASN A 115 -37.56 10.10 -13.08
C ASN A 115 -38.37 10.23 -14.38
N GLY A 116 -38.08 9.42 -15.41
CA GLY A 116 -38.88 9.33 -16.62
C GLY A 116 -38.89 10.59 -17.51
N ARG A 117 -37.77 11.32 -17.59
CA ARG A 117 -37.70 12.50 -18.47
C ARG A 117 -37.58 12.10 -19.95
N ALA A 118 -38.04 12.98 -20.83
CA ALA A 118 -38.03 12.73 -22.28
C ALA A 118 -36.61 12.49 -22.83
N ASP A 119 -36.48 11.55 -23.76
CA ASP A 119 -35.20 11.07 -24.33
C ASP A 119 -34.29 12.17 -24.85
N GLY A 120 -34.86 13.19 -25.52
CA GLY A 120 -34.09 14.34 -26.02
C GLY A 120 -33.43 15.19 -24.92
N THR A 121 -33.94 15.13 -23.68
CA THR A 121 -33.34 15.78 -22.50
C THR A 121 -32.22 14.93 -21.92
N ILE A 122 -32.35 13.60 -21.94
CA ILE A 122 -31.32 12.65 -21.50
C ILE A 122 -30.10 12.73 -22.43
N VAL A 123 -30.32 12.82 -23.74
CA VAL A 123 -29.23 12.90 -24.74
C VAL A 123 -28.41 14.19 -24.58
N LYS A 124 -29.06 15.33 -24.35
CA LYS A 124 -28.38 16.63 -24.14
C LYS A 124 -27.58 16.70 -22.84
N ALA A 125 -27.99 15.96 -21.81
CA ALA A 125 -27.28 15.95 -20.53
C ALA A 125 -25.98 15.12 -20.59
N ASN A 126 -25.89 14.17 -21.52
CA ASN A 126 -24.75 13.27 -21.69
C ASN A 126 -23.71 13.75 -22.72
N TYR A 127 -23.89 14.95 -23.29
CA TYR A 127 -23.00 15.57 -24.29
C TYR A 127 -22.38 16.85 -23.72
#